data_AF-A0A9D5ILE1-F1
#
_entry.id   AF-A0A9D5ILE1-F1
#
_cell.length_a   1.000
_cell.length_b   1.000
_cell.length_c   1.000
_cell.angle_alpha   90.00
_cell.angle_beta   90.00
_cell.angle_gamma   90.00
#
_symmetry.space_group_name_H-M   'P 1'
#
loop_
_entity.id
_entity.type
_entity.pdbx_description
1 polymer ?
#
loop_
_entity_poly.entity_id
_entity_poly.type
_entity_poly.pdbx_seq_one_letter_code
_entity_poly.pdbx_strand_id
1 'polypeptide(L)'
;MHQGENMPISTVRKQVRVLFMLGMMSACSSAAWAQAYTCTTSSGSRYLSKLPCPAGAKPPPFTYHGPKPVRPNSRSPAPASLQRAGDELAYMSPRCASMQEAIRTAPARSIDSLTVRDLRRNFDLECQDERQRALQKLSSDKRERRQQTDERLKAEEQQQVEMRQSNQKLMEQCAEMRRSLQQRQQRPSLSEGEVRDLTLFQDRYQQRCVQTAAR
;
A
#
# COMPACT_ATOMS: atom_id res chain seq x y z
N MET A 1 -34.35 57.61 57.26
CA MET A 1 -33.28 58.40 56.61
C MET A 1 -32.76 57.61 55.42
N HIS A 2 -32.81 58.26 54.25
CA HIS A 2 -32.07 58.06 52.98
C HIS A 2 -31.78 56.65 52.43
N GLN A 3 -32.41 56.30 51.29
CA GLN A 3 -31.82 56.25 49.92
C GLN A 3 -31.16 54.88 49.63
N GLY A 4 -31.32 54.21 48.50
CA GLY A 4 -31.80 54.58 47.18
C GLY A 4 -30.83 54.00 46.14
N GLU A 5 -31.39 53.16 45.23
CA GLU A 5 -30.92 52.90 43.85
C GLU A 5 -29.58 52.11 43.67
N ASN A 6 -29.26 51.33 42.62
CA ASN A 6 -29.70 51.20 41.23
C ASN A 6 -29.22 49.84 40.63
N MET A 7 -30.03 49.20 39.78
CA MET A 7 -29.65 48.08 38.89
C MET A 7 -29.38 48.60 37.46
N PRO A 8 -28.37 48.12 36.72
CA PRO A 8 -28.15 48.51 35.33
C PRO A 8 -28.98 47.71 34.32
N ILE A 9 -29.83 48.44 33.59
CA ILE A 9 -30.59 48.01 32.41
C ILE A 9 -29.70 48.19 31.17
N SER A 10 -29.26 47.11 30.52
CA SER A 10 -28.56 47.21 29.22
C SER A 10 -28.67 45.97 28.33
N THR A 11 -29.87 45.42 28.12
CA THR A 11 -30.08 44.26 27.22
C THR A 11 -31.30 44.38 26.33
N VAL A 12 -31.54 45.53 25.68
CA VAL A 12 -32.62 45.63 24.66
C VAL A 12 -32.24 46.60 23.55
N ARG A 13 -31.33 46.23 22.63
CA ARG A 13 -31.17 47.01 21.37
C ARG A 13 -30.49 46.33 20.17
N LYS A 14 -30.13 45.05 20.22
CA LYS A 14 -29.40 44.36 19.12
C LYS A 14 -30.16 43.26 18.37
N GLN A 15 -31.44 43.02 18.66
CA GLN A 15 -32.20 41.87 18.13
C GLN A 15 -33.22 42.19 17.01
N VAL A 16 -33.20 43.39 16.42
CA VAL A 16 -34.21 43.78 15.40
C VAL A 16 -33.64 43.90 13.97
N ARG A 17 -32.32 43.77 13.78
CA ARG A 17 -31.69 43.99 12.46
C ARG A 17 -31.38 42.73 11.63
N VAL A 18 -31.55 41.52 12.15
CA VAL A 18 -31.18 40.28 11.43
C VAL A 18 -32.37 39.62 10.71
N LEU A 19 -33.61 39.99 11.03
CA LEU A 19 -34.82 39.37 10.48
C LEU A 19 -35.31 39.95 9.14
N PHE A 20 -34.65 40.95 8.58
CA PHE A 20 -35.08 41.60 7.32
C PHE A 20 -34.29 41.20 6.06
N MET A 21 -33.29 40.31 6.18
CA MET A 21 -32.43 39.87 5.05
C MET A 21 -32.69 38.42 4.60
N LEU A 22 -33.86 37.85 4.92
CA LEU A 22 -34.24 36.47 4.56
C LEU A 22 -35.49 36.40 3.65
N GLY A 23 -35.82 37.47 2.94
CA GLY A 23 -37.10 37.63 2.24
C GLY A 23 -37.03 37.99 0.75
N MET A 24 -35.91 37.75 0.05
CA MET A 24 -35.78 38.25 -1.34
C MET A 24 -34.97 37.35 -2.28
N MET A 25 -35.13 36.02 -2.20
CA MET A 25 -34.67 35.10 -3.26
C MET A 25 -35.68 33.97 -3.51
N SER A 26 -36.90 34.35 -3.86
CA SER A 26 -37.86 33.41 -4.45
C SER A 26 -38.56 34.09 -5.63
N ALA A 27 -37.86 34.16 -6.75
CA ALA A 27 -38.41 34.61 -8.02
C ALA A 27 -38.20 33.53 -9.10
N CYS A 28 -39.32 32.95 -9.50
CA CYS A 28 -39.66 32.31 -10.76
C CYS A 28 -38.56 31.58 -11.58
N SER A 29 -38.69 30.25 -11.66
CA SER A 29 -38.30 29.49 -12.85
C SER A 29 -39.52 28.72 -13.36
N SER A 30 -40.33 29.36 -14.19
CA SER A 30 -41.30 28.66 -15.03
C SER A 30 -40.54 27.99 -16.17
N ALA A 31 -40.23 26.70 -16.01
CA ALA A 31 -39.72 25.89 -17.12
C ALA A 31 -40.79 25.82 -18.21
N ALA A 32 -40.53 26.43 -19.36
CA ALA A 32 -41.34 26.19 -20.56
C ALA A 32 -41.01 24.77 -21.04
N TRP A 33 -41.99 23.88 -20.98
CA TRP A 33 -41.86 22.51 -21.45
C TRP A 33 -41.83 22.57 -22.97
N ALA A 34 -40.64 22.45 -23.57
CA ALA A 34 -40.51 22.36 -25.03
C ALA A 34 -41.16 21.05 -25.49
N GLN A 35 -42.38 21.14 -26.04
CA GLN A 35 -43.08 20.00 -26.63
C GLN A 35 -42.33 19.60 -27.90
N ALA A 36 -41.51 18.56 -27.81
CA ALA A 36 -40.83 17.97 -28.96
C ALA A 36 -41.70 16.85 -29.55
N TYR A 37 -42.08 16.99 -30.80
CA TYR A 37 -42.87 16.02 -31.55
C TYR A 37 -41.94 15.02 -32.24
N THR A 38 -42.16 13.72 -32.05
CA THR A 38 -41.46 12.69 -32.82
C THR A 38 -42.22 12.43 -34.11
N CYS A 39 -41.60 12.72 -35.25
CA CYS A 39 -42.20 12.54 -36.58
C CYS A 39 -41.51 11.40 -37.34
N THR A 40 -42.24 10.72 -38.21
CA THR A 40 -41.67 9.72 -39.13
C THR A 40 -41.89 10.15 -40.57
N THR A 41 -40.83 10.21 -41.37
CA THR A 41 -40.92 10.47 -42.80
C THR A 41 -41.60 9.31 -43.53
N SER A 42 -42.11 9.54 -44.74
CA SER A 42 -42.71 8.50 -45.60
C SER A 42 -41.73 7.36 -45.94
N SER A 43 -40.42 7.64 -45.87
CA SER A 43 -39.33 6.66 -46.02
C SER A 43 -39.01 5.84 -44.76
N GLY A 44 -39.71 6.09 -43.64
CA GLY A 44 -39.56 5.34 -42.37
C GLY A 44 -38.54 5.91 -41.37
N SER A 45 -37.82 6.98 -41.70
CA SER A 45 -36.85 7.62 -40.81
C SER A 45 -37.54 8.47 -39.73
N ARG A 46 -37.09 8.35 -38.47
CA ARG A 46 -37.66 9.09 -37.33
C ARG A 46 -36.81 10.30 -36.96
N TYR A 47 -37.43 11.44 -36.73
CA TYR A 47 -36.75 12.66 -36.29
C TYR A 47 -37.58 13.44 -35.26
N LEU A 48 -36.90 14.27 -34.46
CA LEU A 48 -37.52 15.13 -33.45
C LEU A 48 -37.70 16.53 -34.03
N SER A 49 -38.93 17.02 -34.01
CA SER A 49 -39.32 18.35 -34.48
C SER A 49 -39.86 19.17 -33.32
N LYS A 50 -39.52 20.46 -33.28
CA LYS A 50 -40.14 21.43 -32.35
C LYS A 50 -41.48 21.96 -32.87
N LEU A 51 -41.83 21.63 -34.11
CA LEU A 51 -43.08 21.98 -34.79
C LEU A 51 -43.90 20.69 -35.03
N PRO A 52 -45.24 20.76 -35.09
CA PRO A 52 -46.08 19.61 -35.42
C PRO A 52 -45.70 18.99 -36.77
N CYS A 53 -45.86 17.67 -36.90
CA CYS A 53 -45.39 16.93 -38.07
C CYS A 53 -46.08 17.40 -39.36
N PRO A 54 -45.35 17.55 -40.48
CA PRO A 54 -45.92 18.01 -41.75
C PRO A 54 -46.94 16.99 -42.30
N ALA A 55 -47.96 17.49 -43.01
CA ALA A 55 -49.04 16.66 -43.56
C ALA A 55 -48.46 15.58 -44.51
N GLY A 56 -48.63 14.30 -44.13
CA GLY A 56 -48.06 13.14 -44.81
C GLY A 56 -47.11 12.30 -43.93
N ALA A 57 -46.63 12.86 -42.81
CA ALA A 57 -45.94 12.11 -41.76
C ALA A 57 -46.97 11.52 -40.79
N LYS A 58 -47.00 10.19 -40.64
CA LYS A 58 -47.83 9.53 -39.62
C LYS A 58 -47.19 9.73 -38.24
N PRO A 59 -47.97 9.97 -37.16
CA PRO A 59 -47.41 9.94 -35.82
C PRO A 59 -46.89 8.50 -35.54
N PRO A 60 -45.69 8.33 -34.98
CA PRO A 60 -45.21 7.00 -34.62
C PRO A 60 -46.14 6.36 -33.57
N PRO A 61 -46.29 5.02 -33.57
CA PRO A 61 -46.99 4.34 -32.47
C PRO A 61 -46.31 4.71 -31.15
N PHE A 62 -47.11 5.02 -30.12
CA PHE A 62 -46.65 5.44 -28.80
C PHE A 62 -45.46 4.59 -28.34
N THR A 63 -44.27 5.15 -28.39
CA THR A 63 -43.05 4.48 -27.92
C THR A 63 -42.80 5.02 -26.51
N TYR A 64 -43.11 4.22 -25.50
CA TYR A 64 -42.89 4.56 -24.10
C TYR A 64 -41.38 4.58 -23.83
N HIS A 65 -40.80 5.79 -23.74
CA HIS A 65 -39.48 5.97 -23.16
C HIS A 65 -39.66 6.04 -21.64
N GLY A 66 -39.41 4.92 -20.96
CA GLY A 66 -39.46 4.84 -19.49
C GLY A 66 -38.57 5.89 -18.82
N PRO A 67 -38.77 6.14 -17.52
CA PRO A 67 -38.00 7.14 -16.79
C PRO A 67 -36.50 6.85 -16.96
N LYS A 68 -35.76 7.86 -17.45
CA LYS A 68 -34.30 7.78 -17.55
C LYS A 68 -33.76 7.40 -16.16
N PRO A 69 -32.86 6.42 -16.04
CA PRO A 69 -32.28 6.09 -14.74
C PRO A 69 -31.67 7.36 -14.17
N VAL A 70 -32.16 7.77 -12.99
CA VAL A 70 -31.56 8.85 -12.22
C VAL A 70 -30.11 8.44 -12.02
N ARG A 71 -29.17 9.14 -12.67
CA ARG A 71 -27.74 8.89 -12.43
C ARG A 71 -27.52 9.09 -10.93
N PRO A 72 -26.90 8.13 -10.22
CA PRO A 72 -26.61 8.30 -8.81
C PRO A 72 -25.85 9.61 -8.65
N ASN A 73 -26.37 10.48 -7.78
CA ASN A 73 -25.77 11.75 -7.47
C ASN A 73 -24.31 11.46 -7.04
N SER A 74 -23.31 12.00 -7.74
CA SER A 74 -21.88 11.71 -7.49
C SER A 74 -21.36 12.25 -6.15
N ARG A 75 -22.26 12.79 -5.31
CA ARG A 75 -22.00 13.23 -3.94
C ARG A 75 -22.39 12.19 -2.89
N SER A 76 -22.18 10.91 -3.16
CA SER A 76 -22.04 9.97 -2.05
C SER A 76 -20.69 10.24 -1.40
N PRO A 77 -20.62 10.60 -0.10
CA PRO A 77 -19.34 10.69 0.60
C PRO A 77 -18.62 9.36 0.42
N ALA A 78 -17.41 9.39 -0.13
CA ALA A 78 -16.59 8.19 -0.21
C ALA A 78 -16.46 7.61 1.20
N PRO A 79 -16.55 6.27 1.38
CA PRO A 79 -16.32 5.66 2.68
C PRO A 79 -14.95 6.13 3.18
N ALA A 80 -14.91 6.67 4.40
CA ALA A 80 -13.68 7.19 4.98
C ALA A 80 -12.62 6.09 4.96
N SER A 81 -11.53 6.30 4.22
CA SER A 81 -10.45 5.34 4.16
C SER A 81 -9.78 5.27 5.53
N LEU A 82 -9.87 4.11 6.18
CA LEU A 82 -9.14 3.84 7.39
C LEU A 82 -7.64 3.86 7.05
N GLN A 83 -6.93 4.90 7.48
CA GLN A 83 -5.48 4.98 7.32
C GLN A 83 -4.82 3.76 7.97
N ARG A 84 -3.83 3.14 7.34
CA ARG A 84 -3.10 2.01 7.94
C ARG A 84 -2.54 2.41 9.31
N ALA A 85 -2.66 1.52 10.30
CA ALA A 85 -2.05 1.70 11.61
C ALA A 85 -0.52 1.82 11.45
N GLY A 86 0.10 2.75 12.16
CA GLY A 86 1.55 2.97 12.10
C GLY A 86 2.34 1.83 12.75
N ASP A 87 3.47 1.45 12.16
CA ASP A 87 4.34 0.38 12.70
C ASP A 87 4.90 0.74 14.09
N GLU A 88 4.98 2.03 14.43
CA GLU A 88 5.48 2.52 15.70
C GLU A 88 4.62 2.09 16.90
N LEU A 89 3.34 1.78 16.68
CA LEU A 89 2.41 1.35 17.72
C LEU A 89 2.90 0.08 18.44
N ALA A 90 3.65 -0.79 17.75
CA ALA A 90 4.21 -2.00 18.34
C ALA A 90 5.26 -1.73 19.42
N TYR A 91 5.82 -0.52 19.45
CA TYR A 91 6.83 -0.09 20.43
C TYR A 91 6.26 0.88 21.47
N MET A 92 4.97 1.17 21.42
CA MET A 92 4.28 2.01 22.38
C MET A 92 3.57 1.16 23.44
N SER A 93 3.32 1.76 24.60
CA SER A 93 2.49 1.20 25.64
C SER A 93 1.07 0.94 25.11
N PRO A 94 0.36 -0.07 25.64
CA PRO A 94 -1.01 -0.36 25.24
C PRO A 94 -1.95 0.86 25.38
N ARG A 95 -1.73 1.72 26.38
CA ARG A 95 -2.49 2.95 26.59
C ARG A 95 -2.34 3.90 25.42
N CYS A 96 -1.11 4.30 25.11
CA CYS A 96 -0.88 5.27 24.04
C CYS A 96 -1.20 4.69 22.65
N ALA A 97 -0.96 3.40 22.44
CA ALA A 97 -1.38 2.72 21.23
C ALA A 97 -2.91 2.75 21.07
N SER A 98 -3.67 2.51 22.14
CA SER A 98 -5.14 2.56 22.12
C SER A 98 -5.68 3.97 21.85
N MET A 99 -5.06 5.01 22.41
CA MET A 99 -5.44 6.40 22.16
C MET A 99 -5.20 6.80 20.70
N GLN A 100 -4.04 6.44 20.15
CA GLN A 100 -3.72 6.68 18.75
C GLN A 100 -4.69 5.94 17.82
N GLU A 101 -5.04 4.70 18.16
CA GLU A 101 -6.01 3.91 17.40
C GLU A 101 -7.43 4.49 17.48
N ALA A 102 -7.83 5.02 18.64
CA ALA A 102 -9.09 5.72 18.81
C ALA A 102 -9.15 7.01 17.96
N ILE A 103 -8.06 7.79 17.90
CA ILE A 103 -7.95 8.97 17.01
C ILE A 103 -8.08 8.56 15.54
N ARG A 104 -7.39 7.49 15.15
CA ARG A 104 -7.35 7.01 13.77
C ARG A 104 -8.71 6.48 13.30
N THR A 105 -9.39 5.74 14.16
CA THR A 105 -10.69 5.12 13.84
C THR A 105 -11.88 6.03 14.10
N ALA A 106 -11.67 7.19 14.74
CA ALA A 106 -12.73 8.13 15.08
C ALA A 106 -13.64 8.54 13.89
N PRO A 107 -13.12 8.85 12.68
CA PRO A 107 -13.98 9.20 11.54
C PRO A 107 -14.89 8.05 11.11
N ALA A 108 -14.40 6.81 11.15
CA ALA A 108 -15.19 5.63 10.82
C ALA A 108 -16.25 5.30 11.88
N ARG A 109 -16.03 5.74 13.12
CA ARG A 109 -16.96 5.60 14.24
C ARG A 109 -17.90 6.80 14.39
N SER A 110 -17.90 7.75 13.45
CA SER A 110 -18.69 8.99 13.50
C SER A 110 -18.56 9.75 14.83
N ILE A 111 -17.36 9.76 15.43
CA ILE A 111 -17.09 10.51 16.65
C ILE A 111 -17.08 12.01 16.33
N ASP A 112 -17.66 12.83 17.22
CA ASP A 112 -17.71 14.27 17.03
C ASP A 112 -16.31 14.90 16.93
N SER A 113 -16.21 15.92 16.09
CA SER A 113 -14.95 16.61 15.80
C SER A 113 -14.30 17.28 17.01
N LEU A 114 -15.11 17.73 17.99
CA LEU A 114 -14.59 18.30 19.25
C LEU A 114 -13.96 17.20 20.09
N THR A 115 -14.62 16.06 20.22
CA THR A 115 -14.09 14.89 20.94
C THR A 115 -12.79 14.37 20.32
N VAL A 116 -12.70 14.34 18.99
CA VAL A 116 -11.45 13.98 18.30
C VAL A 116 -10.33 14.96 18.60
N ARG A 117 -10.63 16.26 18.70
CA ARG A 117 -9.65 17.29 19.04
C ARG A 117 -9.13 17.11 20.47
N ASP A 118 -10.02 16.86 21.42
CA ASP A 118 -9.64 16.61 22.82
C ASP A 118 -8.81 15.34 22.96
N LEU A 119 -9.20 14.27 22.24
CA LEU A 119 -8.45 13.02 22.22
C LEU A 119 -7.03 13.21 21.66
N ARG A 120 -6.87 13.99 20.57
CA ARG A 120 -5.56 14.36 20.02
C ARG A 120 -4.73 15.14 21.02
N ARG A 121 -5.33 16.15 21.67
CA ARG A 121 -4.64 16.95 22.69
C ARG A 121 -4.14 16.09 23.84
N ASN A 122 -4.98 15.19 24.36
CA ASN A 122 -4.59 14.29 25.45
C ASN A 122 -3.49 13.32 25.03
N PHE A 123 -3.57 12.81 23.79
CA PHE A 123 -2.49 11.99 23.23
C PHE A 123 -1.17 12.76 23.13
N ASP A 124 -1.20 14.00 22.63
CA ASP A 124 0.01 14.81 22.53
C ASP A 124 0.61 15.14 23.91
N LEU A 125 -0.24 15.37 24.92
CA LEU A 125 0.22 15.64 26.29
C LEU A 125 0.82 14.41 26.98
N GLU A 126 0.22 13.24 26.81
CA GLU A 126 0.59 12.04 27.58
C GLU A 126 1.55 11.11 26.83
N CYS A 127 1.51 11.10 25.50
CA CYS A 127 2.11 10.06 24.67
C CYS A 127 3.13 10.57 23.64
N GLN A 128 3.38 11.88 23.56
CA GLN A 128 4.31 12.45 22.57
C GLN A 128 5.74 11.91 22.75
N ASP A 129 6.26 11.88 23.97
CA ASP A 129 7.61 11.38 24.25
C ASP A 129 7.75 9.90 23.93
N GLU A 130 6.74 9.10 24.31
CA GLU A 130 6.70 7.68 23.99
C GLU A 130 6.65 7.45 22.49
N ARG A 131 5.87 8.24 21.75
CA ARG A 131 5.80 8.17 20.29
C ARG A 131 7.17 8.48 19.66
N GLN A 132 7.89 9.48 20.16
CA GLN A 132 9.24 9.78 19.67
C GLN A 132 10.21 8.61 19.90
N ARG A 133 10.18 8.01 21.10
CA ARG A 133 11.02 6.83 21.42
C ARG A 133 10.64 5.62 20.56
N ALA A 134 9.35 5.38 20.36
CA ALA A 134 8.85 4.31 19.50
C ALA A 134 9.31 4.47 18.05
N LEU A 135 9.26 5.70 17.51
CA LEU A 135 9.78 6.01 16.17
C LEU A 135 11.30 5.80 16.07
N GLN A 136 12.05 6.23 17.09
CA GLN A 136 13.49 5.99 17.16
C GLN A 136 13.80 4.50 17.15
N LYS A 137 13.13 3.72 18.00
CA LYS A 137 13.30 2.26 18.09
C LYS A 137 12.92 1.56 16.78
N LEU A 138 11.78 1.89 16.20
CA LEU A 138 11.36 1.41 14.88
C LEU A 138 12.41 1.70 13.80
N SER A 139 12.98 2.91 13.79
CA SER A 139 14.02 3.27 12.82
C SER A 139 15.31 2.45 13.02
N SER A 140 15.68 2.20 14.28
CA SER A 140 16.84 1.39 14.64
C SER A 140 16.65 -0.05 14.20
N ASP A 141 15.50 -0.64 14.51
CA ASP A 141 15.20 -2.03 14.19
C ASP A 141 15.10 -2.24 12.66
N LYS A 142 14.59 -1.24 11.93
CA LYS A 142 14.62 -1.25 10.46
C LYS A 142 16.05 -1.23 9.91
N ARG A 143 16.96 -0.47 10.53
CA ARG A 143 18.38 -0.45 10.12
C ARG A 143 19.06 -1.77 10.45
N GLU A 144 18.85 -2.29 11.65
CA GLU A 144 19.44 -3.56 12.11
C GLU A 144 19.00 -4.73 11.23
N ARG A 145 17.70 -4.84 10.91
CA ARG A 145 17.21 -5.90 10.02
C ARG A 145 17.82 -5.84 8.63
N ARG A 146 18.05 -4.62 8.10
CA ARG A 146 18.74 -4.44 6.81
C ARG A 146 20.18 -4.89 6.90
N GLN A 147 20.90 -4.45 7.95
CA GLN A 147 22.28 -4.88 8.20
C GLN A 147 22.41 -6.39 8.32
N GLN A 148 21.55 -7.04 9.11
CA GLN A 148 21.53 -8.50 9.25
C GLN A 148 21.28 -9.22 7.91
N THR A 149 20.39 -8.65 7.08
CA THR A 149 20.11 -9.22 5.75
C THR A 149 21.33 -9.08 4.85
N ASP A 150 21.96 -7.92 4.82
CA ASP A 150 23.15 -7.64 4.01
C ASP A 150 24.35 -8.49 4.46
N GLU A 151 24.54 -8.65 5.77
CA GLU A 151 25.57 -9.53 6.36
C GLU A 151 25.34 -10.99 6.00
N ARG A 152 24.09 -11.47 6.07
CA ARG A 152 23.75 -12.84 5.66
C ARG A 152 24.06 -13.08 4.19
N LEU A 153 23.66 -12.15 3.32
CA LEU A 153 23.95 -12.25 1.88
C LEU A 153 25.44 -12.26 1.60
N LYS A 154 26.23 -11.41 2.28
CA LYS A 154 27.69 -11.40 2.15
C LYS A 154 28.32 -12.70 2.63
N ALA A 155 27.85 -13.25 3.76
CA ALA A 155 28.35 -14.52 4.27
C ALA A 155 28.04 -15.68 3.31
N GLU A 156 26.83 -15.72 2.74
CA GLU A 156 26.43 -16.70 1.72
C GLU A 156 27.31 -16.58 0.46
N GLU A 157 27.57 -15.35 -0.01
CA GLU A 157 28.46 -15.12 -1.15
C GLU A 157 29.90 -15.57 -0.87
N GLN A 158 30.43 -15.23 0.31
CA GLN A 158 31.77 -15.65 0.74
C GLN A 158 31.89 -17.18 0.81
N GLN A 159 30.89 -17.86 1.37
CA GLN A 159 30.85 -19.32 1.42
C GLN A 159 30.83 -19.94 0.02
N GLN A 160 30.09 -19.37 -0.93
CA GLN A 160 30.10 -19.85 -2.31
C GLN A 160 31.45 -19.65 -2.98
N VAL A 161 32.10 -18.50 -2.76
CA VAL A 161 33.45 -18.23 -3.30
C VAL A 161 34.46 -19.21 -2.71
N GLU A 162 34.43 -19.43 -1.40
CA GLU A 162 35.32 -20.38 -0.71
C GLU A 162 35.09 -21.82 -1.19
N MET A 163 33.83 -22.24 -1.38
CA MET A 163 33.50 -23.54 -1.94
C MET A 163 34.03 -23.69 -3.38
N ARG A 164 33.90 -22.66 -4.22
CA ARG A 164 34.45 -22.68 -5.59
C ARG A 164 35.98 -22.77 -5.57
N GLN A 165 36.64 -21.99 -4.72
CA GLN A 165 38.10 -22.01 -4.59
C GLN A 165 38.63 -23.35 -4.06
N SER A 166 37.95 -23.94 -3.06
CA SER A 166 38.34 -25.26 -2.53
C SER A 166 38.14 -26.36 -3.57
N ASN A 167 37.04 -26.35 -4.32
CA ASN A 167 36.83 -27.26 -5.44
C ASN A 167 37.87 -27.10 -6.55
N GLN A 168 38.23 -25.87 -6.90
CA GLN A 168 39.30 -25.60 -7.88
C GLN A 168 40.64 -26.19 -7.43
N LYS A 169 41.04 -25.93 -6.17
CA LYS A 169 42.27 -26.50 -5.59
C LYS A 169 42.25 -28.04 -5.60
N LEU A 170 41.11 -28.66 -5.29
CA LEU A 170 40.97 -30.12 -5.35
C LEU A 170 41.15 -30.63 -6.78
N MET A 171 40.53 -29.98 -7.76
CA MET A 171 40.66 -30.35 -9.18
C MET A 171 42.11 -30.24 -9.66
N GLU A 172 42.83 -29.18 -9.28
CA GLU A 172 44.25 -28.99 -9.58
C GLU A 172 45.11 -30.10 -8.96
N GLN A 173 44.90 -30.42 -7.67
CA GLN A 173 45.61 -31.52 -7.00
C GLN A 173 45.38 -32.85 -7.70
N CYS A 174 44.13 -33.13 -8.07
CA CYS A 174 43.78 -34.37 -8.77
C CYS A 174 44.36 -34.42 -10.19
N ALA A 175 44.47 -33.29 -10.88
CA ALA A 175 45.12 -33.21 -12.18
C ALA A 175 46.62 -33.52 -12.08
N GLU A 176 47.31 -32.96 -11.08
CA GLU A 176 48.74 -33.22 -10.83
C GLU A 176 49.03 -34.67 -10.43
N MET A 177 48.19 -35.24 -9.56
CA MET A 177 48.30 -36.66 -9.20
C MET A 177 48.13 -37.56 -10.43
N ARG A 178 47.17 -37.25 -11.31
CA ARG A 178 46.95 -38.01 -12.55
C ARG A 178 48.14 -37.91 -13.51
N ARG A 179 48.74 -36.72 -13.67
CA ARG A 179 49.96 -36.53 -14.47
C ARG A 179 51.12 -37.37 -13.92
N SER A 180 51.29 -37.36 -12.60
CA SER A 180 52.32 -38.15 -11.90
C SER A 180 52.13 -39.66 -12.11
N LEU A 181 50.87 -40.14 -12.06
CA LEU A 181 50.54 -41.54 -12.36
C LEU A 181 50.93 -41.91 -13.80
N GLN A 182 50.52 -41.10 -14.77
CA GLN A 182 50.85 -41.33 -16.18
C GLN A 182 52.37 -41.38 -16.40
N GLN A 183 53.12 -40.44 -15.81
CA GLN A 183 54.56 -40.41 -15.93
C GLN A 183 55.25 -41.65 -15.32
N ARG A 184 54.76 -42.13 -14.17
CA ARG A 184 55.30 -43.33 -13.52
C ARG A 184 54.96 -44.60 -14.29
N GLN A 185 53.76 -44.69 -14.86
CA GLN A 185 53.31 -45.83 -15.68
C GLN A 185 54.08 -45.97 -16.99
N GLN A 186 54.58 -44.86 -17.55
CA GLN A 186 55.35 -44.86 -18.80
C GLN A 186 56.81 -45.27 -18.64
N ARG A 187 57.31 -45.46 -17.41
CA ARG A 187 58.70 -45.88 -17.19
C ARG A 187 58.90 -47.36 -17.58
N PRO A 188 59.87 -47.68 -18.46
CA PRO A 188 60.21 -49.07 -18.73
C PRO A 188 60.89 -49.70 -17.50
N SER A 189 60.65 -50.99 -17.28
CA SER A 189 61.24 -51.82 -16.22
C SER A 189 61.12 -51.25 -14.79
N LEU A 190 59.92 -51.32 -14.20
CA LEU A 190 59.71 -51.01 -12.78
C LEU A 190 60.24 -52.15 -11.90
N SER A 191 60.94 -51.81 -10.83
CA SER A 191 61.29 -52.75 -9.75
C SER A 191 60.06 -53.12 -8.90
N GLU A 192 60.12 -54.24 -8.19
CA GLU A 192 59.00 -54.71 -7.34
C GLU A 192 58.57 -53.68 -6.28
N GLY A 193 59.53 -52.94 -5.71
CA GLY A 193 59.26 -51.85 -4.79
C GLY A 193 58.53 -50.68 -5.44
N GLU A 194 58.91 -50.30 -6.65
CA GLU A 194 58.26 -49.21 -7.40
C GLU A 194 56.83 -49.58 -7.85
N VAL A 195 56.58 -50.86 -8.16
CA VAL A 195 55.22 -51.35 -8.44
C VAL A 195 54.33 -51.19 -7.20
N ARG A 196 54.82 -51.54 -6.02
CA ARG A 196 54.08 -51.36 -4.77
C ARG A 196 53.81 -49.88 -4.48
N ASP A 197 54.79 -49.01 -4.68
CA ASP A 197 54.59 -47.57 -4.50
C ASP A 197 53.60 -46.98 -5.52
N LEU A 198 53.61 -47.48 -6.76
CA LEU A 198 52.66 -47.06 -7.79
C LEU A 198 51.23 -47.46 -7.43
N THR A 199 51.01 -48.69 -6.95
CA THR A 199 49.68 -49.15 -6.51
C THR A 199 49.16 -48.31 -5.34
N LEU A 200 49.97 -48.06 -4.31
CA LEU A 200 49.61 -47.21 -3.18
C LEU A 200 49.25 -45.78 -3.61
N PHE A 201 49.97 -45.23 -4.60
CA PHE A 201 49.67 -43.91 -5.13
C PHE A 201 48.35 -43.89 -5.92
N GLN A 202 48.09 -44.95 -6.69
CA GLN A 202 46.85 -45.13 -7.44
C GLN A 202 45.64 -45.24 -6.50
N ASP A 203 45.77 -46.00 -5.41
CA ASP A 203 44.71 -46.13 -4.39
C ASP A 203 44.40 -44.78 -3.73
N ARG A 204 45.43 -44.01 -3.35
CA ARG A 204 45.25 -42.65 -2.79
C ARG A 204 44.56 -41.71 -3.78
N TYR A 205 44.91 -41.79 -5.06
CA TYR A 205 44.23 -41.03 -6.10
C TYR A 205 42.76 -41.43 -6.22
N GLN A 206 42.45 -42.73 -6.24
CA GLN A 206 41.06 -43.20 -6.32
C GLN A 206 40.23 -42.73 -5.12
N GLN A 207 40.76 -42.88 -3.90
CA GLN A 207 40.07 -42.43 -2.68
C GLN A 207 39.82 -40.93 -2.66
N ARG A 208 40.82 -40.12 -3.05
CA ARG A 208 40.75 -38.65 -2.94
C ARG A 208 40.04 -37.96 -4.10
N CYS A 209 40.13 -38.50 -5.31
CA CYS A 209 39.73 -37.80 -6.54
C CYS A 209 38.58 -38.46 -7.29
N VAL A 210 38.40 -39.78 -7.15
CA VAL A 210 37.34 -40.52 -7.86
C VAL A 210 36.12 -40.69 -6.96
N GLN A 211 36.33 -41.12 -5.72
CA GLN A 211 35.23 -41.37 -4.77
C GLN A 211 34.56 -40.09 -4.26
N THR A 212 35.32 -39.00 -4.14
CA THR A 212 34.80 -37.66 -3.78
C THR A 212 34.02 -37.00 -4.91
N ALA A 213 34.35 -37.30 -6.17
CA ALA A 213 33.63 -36.79 -7.33
C ALA A 213 32.29 -37.52 -7.60
N ALA A 214 32.08 -38.68 -6.97
CA ALA A 214 30.87 -39.49 -7.10
C ALA A 214 29.81 -39.21 -6.00
N ARG A 215 30.09 -38.30 -5.08
CA ARG A 215 29.18 -37.81 -4.04
C ARG A 215 28.73 -36.40 -4.35
#